data_AF-A0A2X3H4Q8-F1
#
_entry.id   AF-A0A2X3H4Q8-F1
#
_cell.length_a   1.000
_cell.length_b   1.000
_cell.length_c   1.000
_cell.angle_alpha   90.00
_cell.angle_beta   90.00
_cell.angle_gamma   90.00
#
_symmetry.space_group_name_H-M   'P 1'
#
loop_
_entity.id
_entity.type
_entity.pdbx_description
1 polymer ?
#
loop_
_entity_poly.entity_id
_entity_poly.type
_entity_poly.pdbx_seq_one_letter_code
_entity_poly.pdbx_strand_id
1 'polypeptide(L)'
;MASPAMNNILAALLAFDTTSRHSNLAMIDWIADFLAARGVASRRFYDPSGGKANLYARLGPSGGGGVMLSGHTDVVPVDGQAWSVPPFSLTERDGRYYGRGSADMKGFLACVLAAVDDFLAAPLRMPLHLAFSYDEEVGCLGVRSLVDFLQASPEKPALCLIGEQRRCSRCSVIKANWPCAAASRGKPAIRPMPRRG
;
A
#
# COMPACT_ATOMS: atom_id res chain seq x y z
N MET A 1 -20.13 -4.86 5.22
CA MET A 1 -19.52 -6.08 4.65
C MET A 1 -18.69 -5.65 3.44
N ALA A 2 -17.50 -6.23 3.26
CA ALA A 2 -16.71 -5.98 2.06
C ALA A 2 -17.47 -6.45 0.80
N SER A 3 -17.23 -5.81 -0.35
CA SER A 3 -17.88 -6.21 -1.59
C SER A 3 -17.35 -7.60 -2.04
N PRO A 4 -18.16 -8.42 -2.71
CA PRO A 4 -17.69 -9.70 -3.28
C PRO A 4 -16.47 -9.55 -4.19
N ALA A 5 -16.38 -8.41 -4.89
CA ALA A 5 -15.23 -8.07 -5.72
C ALA A 5 -13.94 -7.89 -4.88
N MET A 6 -14.01 -7.21 -3.74
CA MET A 6 -12.86 -7.04 -2.85
C MET A 6 -12.37 -8.37 -2.28
N ASN A 7 -13.29 -9.26 -1.89
CA ASN A 7 -12.94 -10.59 -1.37
C ASN A 7 -12.22 -11.44 -2.43
N ASN A 8 -12.68 -11.40 -3.67
CA ASN A 8 -12.05 -12.12 -4.77
C ASN A 8 -10.63 -11.59 -5.06
N ILE A 9 -10.46 -10.26 -5.05
CA ILE A 9 -9.14 -9.64 -5.22
C ILE A 9 -8.23 -10.03 -4.05
N LEU A 10 -8.71 -9.92 -2.81
CA LEU A 10 -7.93 -10.30 -1.63
C LEU A 10 -7.52 -11.78 -1.67
N ALA A 11 -8.43 -12.68 -2.05
CA ALA A 11 -8.13 -14.09 -2.21
C ALA A 11 -7.03 -14.34 -3.25
N ALA A 12 -7.11 -13.66 -4.40
CA ALA A 12 -6.08 -13.74 -5.43
C ALA A 12 -4.72 -13.23 -4.92
N LEU A 13 -4.70 -12.09 -4.23
CA LEU A 13 -3.45 -11.52 -3.69
C LEU A 13 -2.82 -12.43 -2.63
N LEU A 14 -3.63 -13.03 -1.75
CA LEU A 14 -3.15 -13.94 -0.69
C LEU A 14 -2.60 -15.26 -1.23
N ALA A 15 -3.08 -15.72 -2.39
CA ALA A 15 -2.63 -16.96 -3.02
C ALA A 15 -1.16 -16.88 -3.52
N PHE A 16 -0.65 -15.67 -3.77
CA PHE A 16 0.75 -15.48 -4.10
C PHE A 16 1.62 -15.53 -2.83
N ASP A 17 2.48 -16.54 -2.72
CA ASP A 17 3.53 -16.56 -1.70
C ASP A 17 4.64 -15.57 -2.07
N THR A 18 4.45 -14.34 -1.61
CA THR A 18 5.40 -13.23 -1.75
C THR A 18 6.27 -13.09 -0.51
N THR A 19 6.55 -14.19 0.21
CA THR A 19 7.48 -14.15 1.34
C THR A 19 8.78 -13.50 0.89
N SER A 20 9.40 -12.61 1.67
CA SER A 20 10.52 -11.77 1.20
C SER A 20 11.74 -12.52 0.64
N ARG A 21 11.86 -13.84 0.84
CA ARG A 21 12.87 -14.72 0.20
C ARG A 21 12.52 -15.14 -1.25
N HIS A 22 11.27 -14.94 -1.67
CA HIS A 22 10.71 -15.32 -2.97
C HIS A 22 10.52 -14.10 -3.87
N SER A 23 10.31 -14.37 -5.15
CA SER A 23 9.96 -13.35 -6.13
C SER A 23 8.54 -12.83 -5.90
N ASN A 24 8.32 -11.53 -6.06
CA ASN A 24 6.97 -10.94 -6.08
C ASN A 24 6.41 -10.74 -7.50
N LEU A 25 7.15 -11.15 -8.54
CA LEU A 25 6.82 -10.85 -9.94
C LEU A 25 5.45 -11.37 -10.36
N ALA A 26 5.10 -12.60 -9.97
CA ALA A 26 3.79 -13.18 -10.31
C ALA A 26 2.61 -12.32 -9.80
N MET A 27 2.74 -11.76 -8.59
CA MET A 27 1.74 -10.85 -8.03
C MET A 27 1.75 -9.50 -8.74
N ILE A 28 2.93 -8.97 -9.06
CA ILE A 28 3.06 -7.70 -9.79
C ILE A 28 2.47 -7.82 -11.21
N ASP A 29 2.70 -8.94 -11.89
CA ASP A 29 2.15 -9.21 -13.21
C ASP A 29 0.64 -9.36 -13.15
N TRP A 30 0.12 -10.06 -12.15
CA TRP A 30 -1.32 -10.15 -11.94
C TRP A 30 -1.95 -8.76 -11.72
N ILE A 31 -1.32 -7.89 -10.92
CA ILE A 31 -1.79 -6.51 -10.71
C ILE A 31 -1.70 -5.70 -12.00
N ALA A 32 -0.61 -5.83 -12.76
CA ALA A 32 -0.42 -5.13 -14.03
C ALA A 32 -1.49 -5.53 -15.05
N ASP A 33 -1.81 -6.82 -15.15
CA ASP A 33 -2.85 -7.35 -16.03
C ASP A 33 -4.25 -6.90 -15.58
N PHE A 34 -4.49 -6.89 -14.26
CA PHE A 34 -5.73 -6.37 -13.68
C PHE A 34 -5.98 -4.90 -14.05
N LEU A 35 -4.92 -4.07 -14.02
CA LEU A 35 -4.98 -2.66 -14.40
C LEU A 35 -5.07 -2.48 -15.93
N ALA A 36 -4.32 -3.27 -16.70
CA ALA A 36 -4.32 -3.21 -18.16
C ALA A 36 -5.68 -3.58 -18.75
N ALA A 37 -6.38 -4.58 -18.17
CA ALA A 37 -7.75 -4.94 -18.54
C ALA A 37 -8.75 -3.78 -18.37
N ARG A 38 -8.39 -2.75 -17.60
CA ARG A 38 -9.18 -1.53 -17.35
C ARG A 38 -8.64 -0.31 -18.09
N GLY A 39 -7.68 -0.50 -19.00
CA GLY A 39 -7.03 0.57 -19.75
C GLY A 39 -6.05 1.41 -18.93
N VAL A 40 -5.66 0.96 -17.73
CA VAL A 40 -4.70 1.67 -16.89
C VAL A 40 -3.29 1.18 -17.19
N ALA A 41 -2.46 2.07 -17.73
CA ALA A 41 -1.05 1.78 -17.95
C ALA A 41 -0.30 1.70 -16.62
N SER A 42 0.61 0.72 -16.52
CA SER A 42 1.48 0.54 -15.37
C SER A 42 2.94 0.39 -15.82
N ARG A 43 3.87 0.76 -14.93
CA ARG A 43 5.31 0.64 -15.13
C ARG A 43 5.90 -0.21 -14.03
N ARG A 44 6.74 -1.17 -14.42
CA ARG A 44 7.50 -2.03 -13.51
C ARG A 44 8.91 -1.46 -13.29
N PHE A 45 9.39 -1.51 -12.06
CA PHE A 45 10.75 -1.14 -11.68
C PHE A 45 11.41 -2.32 -11.00
N TYR A 46 12.26 -3.03 -11.75
CA TYR A 46 12.91 -4.25 -11.28
C TYR A 46 14.04 -3.95 -10.30
N ASP A 47 14.29 -4.91 -9.41
CA ASP A 47 15.50 -4.94 -8.60
C ASP A 47 16.73 -5.27 -9.46
N PRO A 48 17.96 -5.07 -8.95
CA PRO A 48 19.17 -5.38 -9.71
C PRO A 48 19.29 -6.85 -10.15
N SER A 49 18.70 -7.80 -9.41
CA SER A 49 18.68 -9.21 -9.81
C SER A 49 17.62 -9.55 -10.86
N GLY A 50 16.65 -8.65 -11.07
CA GLY A 50 15.47 -8.89 -11.90
C GLY A 50 14.43 -9.83 -11.27
N GLY A 51 14.68 -10.37 -10.07
CA GLY A 51 13.80 -11.30 -9.38
C GLY A 51 12.62 -10.65 -8.66
N LYS A 52 12.60 -9.32 -8.49
CA LYS A 52 11.51 -8.56 -7.87
C LYS A 52 11.24 -7.26 -8.63
N ALA A 53 10.04 -6.72 -8.46
CA ALA A 53 9.68 -5.44 -9.07
C ALA A 53 8.73 -4.61 -8.20
N ASN A 54 8.87 -3.29 -8.28
CA ASN A 54 7.82 -2.37 -7.88
C ASN A 54 6.88 -2.13 -9.06
N LEU A 55 5.63 -1.78 -8.77
CA LEU A 55 4.65 -1.35 -9.77
C LEU A 55 4.20 0.08 -9.49
N TYR A 56 4.17 0.88 -10.54
CA TYR A 56 3.62 2.23 -10.52
C TYR A 56 2.54 2.37 -11.58
N ALA A 57 1.39 2.91 -11.22
CA ALA A 57 0.33 3.23 -12.15
C ALA A 57 -0.26 4.60 -11.85
N ARG A 58 -0.88 5.21 -12.86
CA ARG A 58 -1.47 6.54 -12.76
C ARG A 58 -2.86 6.55 -13.39
N LEU A 59 -3.80 7.18 -12.70
CA LEU A 59 -5.17 7.36 -13.13
C LEU A 59 -5.54 8.85 -13.10
N GLY A 60 -6.48 9.24 -13.95
CA GLY A 60 -6.97 10.62 -14.02
C GLY A 60 -6.15 11.55 -14.92
N PRO A 61 -6.38 12.87 -14.83
CA PRO A 61 -5.86 13.85 -15.78
C PRO A 61 -4.34 14.07 -15.64
N SER A 62 -3.66 14.38 -16.74
CA SER A 62 -2.26 14.86 -16.77
C SER A 62 -2.05 16.12 -15.93
N GLY A 63 -0.85 16.25 -15.34
CA GLY A 63 -0.50 17.32 -14.41
C GLY A 63 0.15 16.81 -13.12
N GLY A 64 0.86 17.71 -12.45
CA GLY A 64 1.42 17.47 -11.13
C GLY A 64 0.40 17.62 -10.00
N GLY A 65 0.78 17.18 -8.81
CA GLY A 65 -0.11 17.08 -7.66
C GLY A 65 -0.75 15.70 -7.58
N GLY A 66 -1.91 15.60 -6.91
CA GLY A 66 -2.58 14.30 -6.77
C GLY A 66 -2.32 13.60 -5.44
N VAL A 67 -2.95 12.43 -5.28
CA VAL A 67 -2.78 11.53 -4.14
C VAL A 67 -2.07 10.27 -4.62
N MET A 68 -1.07 9.81 -3.89
CA MET A 68 -0.44 8.51 -4.06
C MET A 68 -0.94 7.54 -3.00
N LEU A 69 -1.41 6.37 -3.44
CA LEU A 69 -1.73 5.24 -2.59
C LEU A 69 -0.56 4.26 -2.66
N SER A 70 0.18 4.17 -1.55
CA SER A 70 1.40 3.38 -1.46
C SER A 70 1.18 2.15 -0.57
N GLY A 71 1.68 1.00 -1.02
CA GLY A 71 1.71 -0.21 -0.22
C GLY A 71 2.82 -1.16 -0.64
N HIS A 72 3.09 -2.17 0.19
CA HIS A 72 4.06 -3.21 -0.11
C HIS A 72 3.36 -4.52 -0.48
N THR A 73 4.10 -5.37 -1.20
CA THR A 73 3.61 -6.65 -1.74
C THR A 73 4.23 -7.86 -1.06
N ASP A 74 5.36 -7.67 -0.37
CA ASP A 74 6.05 -8.71 0.35
C ASP A 74 5.39 -9.05 1.68
N VAL A 75 5.65 -10.24 2.18
CA VAL A 75 5.15 -10.69 3.48
C VAL A 75 6.26 -11.39 4.26
N VAL A 76 6.16 -11.37 5.58
CA VAL A 76 7.10 -12.10 6.43
C VAL A 76 6.91 -13.61 6.34
N PRO A 77 7.98 -14.42 6.52
CA PRO A 77 7.89 -15.88 6.57
C PRO A 77 6.82 -16.41 7.51
N VAL A 78 6.27 -17.57 7.17
CA VAL A 78 5.29 -18.31 7.99
C VAL A 78 5.89 -19.53 8.71
N ASP A 79 7.14 -19.86 8.40
CA ASP A 79 7.85 -21.02 8.94
C ASP A 79 7.95 -20.93 10.47
N GLY A 80 7.65 -22.05 11.14
CA GLY A 80 7.68 -22.13 12.61
C GLY A 80 6.54 -21.42 13.34
N GLN A 81 5.54 -20.86 12.63
CA GLN A 81 4.37 -20.23 13.25
C GLN A 81 3.20 -21.21 13.32
N ALA A 82 2.47 -21.18 14.45
CA ALA A 82 1.26 -21.99 14.63
C ALA A 82 0.06 -21.35 13.93
N TRP A 83 -0.21 -21.78 12.70
CA TRP A 83 -1.36 -21.35 11.92
C TRP A 83 -2.56 -22.29 12.16
N SER A 84 -3.72 -21.70 12.48
CA SER A 84 -4.99 -22.45 12.60
C SER A 84 -5.76 -22.57 11.28
N VAL A 85 -5.32 -21.85 10.26
CA VAL A 85 -5.89 -21.82 8.90
C VAL A 85 -4.75 -21.72 7.88
N PRO A 86 -4.92 -22.14 6.61
CA PRO A 86 -3.85 -22.05 5.62
C PRO A 86 -3.38 -20.60 5.43
N PRO A 87 -2.08 -20.29 5.51
CA PRO A 87 -1.59 -18.91 5.46
C PRO A 87 -1.80 -18.25 4.10
N PHE A 88 -1.68 -18.97 2.99
CA PHE A 88 -1.81 -18.43 1.63
C PHE A 88 -3.17 -18.72 1.00
N SER A 89 -4.21 -18.87 1.82
CA SER A 89 -5.60 -19.01 1.36
C SER A 89 -6.50 -18.12 2.19
N LEU A 90 -7.38 -17.37 1.54
CA LEU A 90 -8.35 -16.54 2.25
C LEU A 90 -9.32 -17.42 3.02
N THR A 91 -9.28 -17.33 4.34
CA THR A 91 -10.29 -17.96 5.20
C THR A 91 -11.15 -16.87 5.83
N GLU A 92 -12.46 -16.92 5.61
CA GLU A 92 -13.41 -16.07 6.31
C GLU A 92 -13.97 -16.83 7.53
N ARG A 93 -13.88 -16.23 8.72
CA ARG A 93 -14.47 -16.78 9.96
C ARG A 93 -14.92 -15.63 10.86
N ASP A 94 -16.16 -15.68 11.34
CA ASP A 94 -16.74 -14.68 12.25
C ASP A 94 -16.62 -13.23 11.74
N GLY A 95 -16.82 -13.03 10.43
CA GLY A 95 -16.70 -11.72 9.77
C GLY A 95 -15.27 -11.17 9.71
N ARG A 96 -14.26 -12.02 9.93
CA ARG A 96 -12.83 -11.68 9.82
C ARG A 96 -12.20 -12.47 8.68
N TYR A 97 -11.27 -11.82 7.99
CA TYR A 97 -10.49 -12.41 6.91
C TYR A 97 -9.11 -12.80 7.43
N TYR A 98 -8.75 -14.06 7.24
CA TYR A 98 -7.48 -14.64 7.68
C TYR A 98 -6.63 -15.06 6.49
N GLY A 99 -5.34 -14.82 6.61
CA GLY A 99 -4.31 -15.14 5.62
C GLY A 99 -3.07 -14.28 5.85
N ARG A 100 -1.89 -14.79 5.51
CA ARG A 100 -0.62 -14.08 5.57
C ARG A 100 -0.66 -12.89 4.61
N GLY A 101 -0.56 -11.70 5.19
CA GLY A 101 -0.64 -10.44 4.46
C GLY A 101 -2.04 -9.83 4.38
N SER A 102 -3.06 -10.49 4.92
CA SER A 102 -4.45 -9.96 4.92
C SER A 102 -4.55 -8.60 5.61
N ALA A 103 -3.89 -8.44 6.77
CA ALA A 103 -3.78 -7.15 7.47
C ALA A 103 -2.57 -6.33 7.01
N ASP A 104 -1.47 -6.97 6.58
CA ASP A 104 -0.19 -6.32 6.31
C ASP A 104 0.48 -6.83 5.01
N MET A 105 0.22 -6.19 3.87
CA MET A 105 -0.83 -5.18 3.66
C MET A 105 -1.66 -5.42 2.40
N LYS A 106 -1.78 -6.70 1.99
CA LYS A 106 -2.57 -7.13 0.83
C LYS A 106 -4.05 -6.78 0.94
N GLY A 107 -4.59 -6.66 2.16
CA GLY A 107 -5.93 -6.12 2.39
C GLY A 107 -6.09 -4.68 1.89
N PHE A 108 -5.12 -3.82 2.15
CA PHE A 108 -5.13 -2.45 1.62
C PHE A 108 -5.02 -2.44 0.10
N LEU A 109 -4.11 -3.24 -0.47
CA LEU A 109 -3.99 -3.38 -1.93
C LEU A 109 -5.33 -3.84 -2.54
N ALA A 110 -6.01 -4.80 -1.92
CA ALA A 110 -7.31 -5.28 -2.40
C ALA A 110 -8.38 -4.19 -2.36
N CYS A 111 -8.43 -3.36 -1.31
CA CYS A 111 -9.33 -2.21 -1.25
C CYS A 111 -9.04 -1.19 -2.36
N VAL A 112 -7.76 -0.88 -2.59
CA VAL A 112 -7.34 0.08 -3.63
C VAL A 112 -7.70 -0.45 -5.02
N LEU A 113 -7.41 -1.71 -5.30
CA LEU A 113 -7.72 -2.35 -6.59
C LEU A 113 -9.23 -2.48 -6.82
N ALA A 114 -10.01 -2.80 -5.78
CA ALA A 114 -11.47 -2.85 -5.87
C ALA A 114 -12.08 -1.47 -6.19
N ALA A 115 -11.46 -0.39 -5.74
CA ALA A 115 -11.90 0.99 -6.00
C ALA A 115 -11.46 1.54 -7.36
N VAL A 116 -10.63 0.82 -8.14
CA VAL A 116 -10.14 1.29 -9.45
C VAL A 116 -11.30 1.59 -10.39
N ASP A 117 -12.29 0.70 -10.46
CA ASP A 117 -13.45 0.89 -11.35
C ASP A 117 -14.25 2.14 -10.97
N ASP A 118 -14.42 2.41 -9.67
CA ASP A 118 -15.06 3.63 -9.16
C ASP A 118 -14.23 4.88 -9.49
N PHE A 119 -12.90 4.82 -9.37
CA PHE A 119 -12.00 5.92 -9.72
C PHE A 119 -12.03 6.23 -11.22
N LEU A 120 -12.16 5.21 -12.07
CA LEU A 120 -12.25 5.39 -13.52
C LEU A 120 -13.61 5.95 -13.96
N ALA A 121 -14.69 5.60 -13.26
CA ALA A 121 -16.01 6.15 -13.51
C ALA A 121 -16.18 7.59 -12.98
N ALA A 122 -15.41 7.98 -11.98
CA ALA A 122 -15.48 9.30 -11.37
C ALA A 122 -14.75 10.38 -12.19
N PRO A 123 -15.26 11.63 -12.25
CA PRO A 123 -14.55 12.74 -12.86
C PRO A 123 -13.41 13.23 -11.93
N LEU A 124 -12.28 12.51 -11.93
CA LEU A 124 -11.12 12.83 -11.10
C LEU A 124 -10.57 14.22 -11.46
N ARG A 125 -10.56 15.13 -10.48
CA ARG A 125 -10.01 16.51 -10.63
C ARG A 125 -8.50 16.60 -10.44
N MET A 126 -7.89 15.54 -9.95
CA MET A 126 -6.46 15.43 -9.64
C MET A 126 -6.00 14.00 -9.95
N PRO A 127 -4.72 13.80 -10.29
CA PRO A 127 -4.22 12.47 -10.60
C PRO A 127 -4.19 11.59 -9.33
N LEU A 128 -4.43 10.30 -9.54
CA LEU A 128 -4.25 9.26 -8.53
C LEU A 128 -3.06 8.40 -8.95
N HIS A 129 -2.12 8.22 -8.03
CA HIS A 129 -0.91 7.44 -8.23
C HIS A 129 -1.00 6.16 -7.40
N LEU A 130 -0.76 5.01 -8.01
CA LEU A 130 -0.66 3.72 -7.31
C LEU A 130 0.82 3.34 -7.28
N ALA A 131 1.35 3.05 -6.09
CA ALA A 131 2.74 2.67 -5.90
C ALA A 131 2.79 1.40 -5.02
N PHE A 132 3.17 0.28 -5.62
CA PHE A 132 3.31 -1.00 -4.93
C PHE A 132 4.78 -1.42 -4.89
N SER A 133 5.37 -1.45 -3.70
CA SER A 133 6.78 -1.75 -3.50
C SER A 133 7.04 -3.19 -3.07
N TYR A 134 8.29 -3.62 -3.19
CA TYR A 134 8.81 -4.86 -2.62
C TYR A 134 9.92 -4.57 -1.61
N ASP A 135 10.17 -5.55 -0.73
CA ASP A 135 11.22 -5.54 0.30
C ASP A 135 11.18 -4.29 1.19
N GLU A 136 9.96 -3.85 1.53
CA GLU A 136 9.79 -2.86 2.59
C GLU A 136 10.29 -3.45 3.91
N GLU A 137 9.88 -4.70 4.20
CA GLU A 137 10.17 -5.46 5.42
C GLU A 137 11.66 -5.82 5.59
N VAL A 138 12.47 -5.69 4.53
CA VAL A 138 13.90 -6.06 4.51
C VAL A 138 14.81 -4.83 4.36
N GLY A 139 14.27 -3.62 4.42
CA GLY A 139 15.05 -2.38 4.49
C GLY A 139 14.81 -1.34 3.39
N CYS A 140 13.61 -1.31 2.81
CA CYS A 140 13.18 -0.29 1.83
C CYS A 140 14.11 -0.16 0.61
N LEU A 141 14.78 -1.25 0.21
CA LEU A 141 15.73 -1.22 -0.91
C LEU A 141 15.04 -0.99 -2.26
N GLY A 142 13.81 -1.52 -2.42
CA GLY A 142 13.03 -1.39 -3.65
C GLY A 142 12.55 0.02 -3.95
N VAL A 143 12.33 0.86 -2.94
CA VAL A 143 11.67 2.16 -3.11
C VAL A 143 12.55 3.20 -3.81
N ARG A 144 13.88 3.01 -3.85
CA ARG A 144 14.84 4.01 -4.39
C ARG A 144 14.61 4.30 -5.87
N SER A 145 14.51 3.26 -6.71
CA SER A 145 14.30 3.42 -8.15
C SER A 145 12.99 4.12 -8.49
N LEU A 146 11.93 3.84 -7.73
CA LEU A 146 10.64 4.50 -7.86
C LEU A 146 10.70 5.96 -7.38
N VAL A 147 11.38 6.23 -6.26
CA VAL A 147 11.56 7.59 -5.74
C VAL A 147 12.39 8.44 -6.70
N ASP A 148 13.47 7.90 -7.26
CA ASP A 148 14.31 8.62 -8.24
C ASP A 148 13.50 8.96 -9.49
N PHE A 149 12.67 8.02 -9.97
CA PHE A 149 11.74 8.28 -11.07
C PHE A 149 10.72 9.38 -10.74
N LEU A 150 10.10 9.34 -9.56
CA LEU A 150 9.15 10.36 -9.13
C LEU A 150 9.83 11.71 -8.89
N GLN A 151 11.07 11.74 -8.41
CA GLN A 151 11.85 12.97 -8.24
C GLN A 151 12.24 13.62 -9.57
N ALA A 152 12.51 12.81 -10.60
CA ALA A 152 12.77 13.30 -11.95
C ALA A 152 11.49 13.68 -12.71
N SER A 153 10.33 13.15 -12.32
CA SER A 153 9.05 13.41 -12.99
C SER A 153 8.55 14.86 -12.75
N PRO A 154 8.04 15.55 -13.78
CA PRO A 154 7.33 16.82 -13.60
C PRO A 154 5.94 16.62 -12.96
N GLU A 155 5.41 15.40 -12.97
CA GLU A 155 4.07 15.05 -12.46
C GLU A 155 4.15 14.34 -11.10
N LYS A 156 4.60 15.08 -10.08
CA LYS A 156 4.83 14.52 -8.73
C LYS A 156 3.54 14.48 -7.90
N PRO A 157 3.28 13.41 -7.14
CA PRO A 157 2.17 13.39 -6.18
C PRO A 157 2.34 14.48 -5.11
N ALA A 158 1.25 15.14 -4.72
CA ALA A 158 1.26 16.13 -3.64
C ALA A 158 1.11 15.49 -2.25
N LEU A 159 0.44 14.35 -2.18
CA LEU A 159 0.17 13.61 -0.94
C LEU A 159 0.45 12.13 -1.16
N CYS A 160 0.97 11.44 -0.14
CA CYS A 160 1.12 9.98 -0.13
C CYS A 160 0.39 9.40 1.09
N LEU A 161 -0.52 8.46 0.84
CA LEU A 161 -1.21 7.66 1.83
C LEU A 161 -0.60 6.25 1.82
N ILE A 162 -0.04 5.85 2.95
CA ILE A 162 0.58 4.53 3.14
C ILE A 162 -0.38 3.66 3.95
N GLY A 163 -0.70 2.47 3.44
CA GLY A 163 -1.72 1.59 4.02
C GLY A 163 -1.29 0.74 5.23
N GLU A 164 -0.16 1.03 5.88
CA GLU A 164 0.36 0.19 6.98
C GLU A 164 -0.54 0.28 8.24
N GLN A 165 -0.95 -0.87 8.79
CA GLN A 165 -1.70 -0.96 10.05
C GLN A 165 -0.82 -1.47 11.19
N ARG A 166 -0.05 -0.60 11.85
CA ARG A 166 0.53 -0.93 13.16
C ARG A 166 -0.37 -0.55 14.33
N ARG A 167 -0.59 -1.53 15.22
CA ARG A 167 -1.29 -1.39 16.50
C ARG A 167 -0.45 -0.58 17.49
N CYS A 168 -0.33 0.73 17.30
CA CYS A 168 0.06 1.67 18.35
C CYS A 168 -0.30 3.10 17.90
N SER A 169 -0.93 3.85 18.81
CA SER A 169 -1.40 5.23 18.68
C SER A 169 -0.71 6.11 17.61
N ARG A 170 -1.51 6.60 16.65
CA ARG A 170 -1.27 7.82 15.86
C ARG A 170 0.05 7.82 15.07
N CYS A 171 0.08 7.12 13.94
CA CYS A 171 1.04 7.39 12.87
C CYS A 171 0.37 8.22 11.76
N SER A 172 0.60 9.53 11.77
CA SER A 172 0.47 10.37 10.58
C SER A 172 1.85 10.44 9.92
N VAL A 173 2.12 9.58 8.95
CA VAL A 173 3.31 9.73 8.10
C VAL A 173 2.90 10.52 6.85
N ILE A 174 2.88 11.84 7.00
CA ILE A 174 3.03 12.76 5.87
C ILE A 174 4.52 12.76 5.56
N LYS A 175 4.98 12.01 4.55
CA LYS A 175 6.33 12.20 4.01
C LYS A 175 6.30 13.32 2.97
N ALA A 176 6.01 14.53 3.43
CA ALA A 176 6.35 15.74 2.70
C ALA A 176 7.84 15.99 2.97
N ASN A 177 8.71 15.65 2.02
CA ASN A 177 10.04 16.23 2.05
C ASN A 177 9.94 17.64 1.48
N TRP A 178 9.58 18.60 2.32
CA TRP A 178 9.74 20.02 2.03
C TRP A 178 10.30 20.72 3.26
N PRO A 179 11.47 21.39 3.19
CA PRO A 179 11.98 22.18 4.28
C PRO A 179 11.17 23.48 4.34
N CYS A 180 10.22 23.56 5.27
CA CYS A 180 9.69 24.85 5.69
C CYS A 180 9.64 24.87 7.21
N ALA A 181 10.61 25.58 7.80
CA ALA A 181 10.64 25.83 9.23
C ALA A 181 9.41 26.66 9.63
N ALA A 182 8.58 26.13 10.51
CA ALA A 182 7.59 26.90 11.24
C ALA A 182 7.63 26.47 12.71
N ALA A 183 8.30 27.27 13.52
CA ALA A 183 8.30 27.11 14.97
C ALA A 183 6.94 27.53 15.52
N SER A 184 6.31 26.70 16.34
CA SER A 184 5.24 27.14 17.23
C SER A 184 5.50 26.67 18.66
N ARG A 185 5.54 27.64 19.58
CA ARG A 185 5.66 27.43 21.02
C ARG A 185 4.27 27.20 21.60
N GLY A 186 4.08 26.13 22.38
CA GLY A 186 2.86 25.90 23.16
C GLY A 186 3.19 25.42 24.57
N LYS A 187 2.66 26.11 25.58
CA LYS A 187 2.80 25.76 27.02
C LYS A 187 1.82 24.64 27.40
N PRO A 188 2.18 23.72 28.32
CA PRO A 188 1.29 22.64 28.78
C PRO A 188 0.28 23.13 29.84
N ALA A 189 -0.97 22.67 29.73
CA ALA A 189 -2.02 22.83 30.75
C ALA A 189 -2.27 21.50 31.48
N ILE A 190 -2.33 21.57 32.81
CA ILE A 190 -2.40 20.44 33.76
C ILE A 190 -3.88 20.05 34.01
N ARG A 191 -4.17 18.73 34.06
CA ARG A 191 -5.49 18.14 34.39
C ARG A 191 -5.91 18.44 35.84
N PRO A 192 -7.23 18.52 36.15
CA PRO A 192 -7.69 18.52 37.54
C PRO A 192 -7.77 17.09 38.10
N MET A 193 -7.20 16.87 39.30
CA MET A 193 -7.40 15.68 40.12
C MET A 193 -8.70 15.80 40.96
N PRO A 194 -9.34 14.68 41.35
CA PRO A 194 -10.55 14.70 42.15
C PRO A 194 -10.26 15.01 43.63
N ARG A 195 -11.18 15.76 44.25
CA ARG A 195 -11.12 16.18 45.66
C ARG A 195 -11.14 14.96 46.61
N ARG A 196 -10.24 14.97 47.59
CA ARG A 196 -10.39 14.34 48.91
C ARG A 196 -10.27 15.44 49.96
N GLY A 197 -11.20 15.47 50.91
CA GLY A 197 -11.31 16.48 51.96
C GLY A 197 -12.71 17.08 51.96
#